data_AF-A0A966LJ32-F1
#
_entry.id   AF-A0A966LJ32-F1
#
_cell.length_a   1.000
_cell.length_b   1.000
_cell.length_c   1.000
_cell.angle_alpha   90.00
_cell.angle_beta   90.00
_cell.angle_gamma   90.00
#
_symmetry.space_group_name_H-M   'P 1'
#
loop_
_entity.id
_entity.type
_entity.pdbx_description
1 polymer ?
#
loop_
_entity_poly.entity_id
_entity_poly.type
_entity_poly.pdbx_seq_one_letter_code
_entity_poly.pdbx_strand_id
1 'polypeptide(L)'
;MAIITKKSGIILLIIALVVIAGFYFLISFFSAFSPPKVTVTRDYISTNRNFVNGVTIEEIQVDSVGENEYPVKYTVLYSTSCNILPSKNKPTIPPVKIEFYKPGKYSWDEDTVKVRYIHNGFSRQSLDTMNKRWWLNKFGEHAVCPLKFKQEQWYFITIGDPRITGLFFYIDKNNKEYQYCLESGVSPI
;
A
#
# COMPACT_ATOMS: atom_id res chain seq x y z
N MET A 1 -2.65 -2.26 58.55
CA MET A 1 -2.10 -1.01 57.98
C MET A 1 -0.61 -1.26 57.73
N ALA A 2 -0.24 -1.67 56.50
CA ALA A 2 1.12 -2.12 56.22
C ALA A 2 2.05 -0.92 56.02
N ILE A 3 3.02 -0.74 56.92
CA ILE A 3 4.07 0.27 56.80
C ILE A 3 5.04 -0.25 55.73
N ILE A 4 4.85 0.20 54.49
CA ILE A 4 5.83 0.00 53.43
C ILE A 4 7.07 0.79 53.84
N THR A 5 8.13 0.08 54.24
CA THR A 5 9.42 0.72 54.51
C THR A 5 9.94 1.35 53.22
N LYS A 6 10.59 2.52 53.32
CA LYS A 6 11.01 3.34 52.17
C LYS A 6 11.82 2.56 51.12
N LYS A 7 12.55 1.52 51.52
CA LYS A 7 13.26 0.58 50.64
C LYS A 7 12.33 -0.36 49.85
N SER A 8 11.30 -0.92 50.48
CA SER A 8 10.33 -1.81 49.81
C SER A 8 9.47 -1.06 48.80
N GLY A 9 9.15 0.22 49.05
CA GLY A 9 8.45 1.08 48.10
C GLY A 9 9.27 1.37 46.83
N ILE A 10 10.58 1.58 46.98
CA ILE A 10 11.50 1.80 45.85
C ILE A 10 11.62 0.54 44.99
N ILE A 11 11.72 -0.64 45.60
CA ILE A 11 11.80 -1.92 44.88
C ILE A 11 10.53 -2.18 44.06
N LEU A 12 9.35 -1.95 44.63
CA LEU A 12 8.07 -2.08 43.93
C LEU A 12 7.96 -1.12 42.73
N LEU A 13 8.42 0.12 42.88
CA LEU A 13 8.45 1.10 41.80
C LEU A 13 9.37 0.67 40.64
N ILE A 14 10.56 0.13 40.96
CA ILE A 14 11.51 -0.38 39.97
C ILE A 14 10.90 -1.57 39.21
N ILE A 15 10.27 -2.51 39.90
CA ILE A 15 9.61 -3.66 39.26
C ILE A 15 8.49 -3.17 38.34
N ALA A 16 7.65 -2.23 38.80
CA ALA A 16 6.60 -1.66 37.97
C ALA A 16 7.15 -0.98 36.71
N LEU A 17 8.24 -0.22 36.82
CA LEU A 17 8.89 0.42 35.67
C LEU A 17 9.46 -0.60 34.68
N VAL A 18 10.09 -1.68 35.17
CA VAL A 18 10.62 -2.75 34.31
C VAL A 18 9.48 -3.48 33.57
N VAL A 19 8.36 -3.75 34.25
CA VAL A 19 7.19 -4.39 33.63
C VAL A 19 6.57 -3.48 32.57
N ILE A 20 6.39 -2.18 32.87
CA ILE A 20 5.85 -1.20 31.91
C ILE A 20 6.78 -1.06 30.70
N ALA A 21 8.10 -0.94 30.93
CA ALA A 21 9.08 -0.84 29.85
C ALA A 21 9.12 -2.12 29.00
N GLY A 22 9.07 -3.30 29.63
CA GLY A 22 9.00 -4.58 28.94
C GLY A 22 7.74 -4.71 28.09
N PHE A 23 6.59 -4.31 28.63
CA PHE A 23 5.32 -4.34 27.89
C PHE A 23 5.31 -3.35 26.71
N TYR A 24 5.84 -2.14 26.92
CA TYR A 24 6.01 -1.16 25.85
C TYR A 24 6.94 -1.66 24.73
N PHE A 25 8.06 -2.30 25.11
CA PHE A 25 8.98 -2.91 24.17
C PHE A 25 8.30 -4.01 23.34
N LEU A 26 7.53 -4.90 23.98
CA LEU A 26 6.79 -5.95 23.28
C LEU A 26 5.78 -5.38 22.29
N ILE A 27 4.99 -4.37 22.69
CA ILE A 27 4.03 -3.71 21.78
C ILE A 27 4.76 -3.11 20.58
N SER A 28 5.83 -2.36 20.82
CA SER A 28 6.62 -1.72 19.77
C SER A 28 7.23 -2.77 18.82
N PHE A 29 7.78 -3.84 19.36
CA PHE A 29 8.36 -4.94 18.60
C PHE A 29 7.32 -5.62 17.69
N PHE A 30 6.16 -6.00 18.22
CA PHE A 30 5.11 -6.63 17.41
C PHE A 30 4.51 -5.68 16.37
N SER A 31 4.41 -4.38 16.68
CA SER A 31 3.92 -3.38 15.72
C SER A 31 4.82 -3.22 14.49
N ALA A 32 6.12 -3.52 14.60
CA ALA A 32 7.05 -3.46 13.48
C ALA A 32 6.72 -4.49 12.38
N PHE A 33 6.12 -5.62 12.77
CA PHE A 33 5.71 -6.70 11.88
C PHE A 33 4.33 -6.48 11.24
N SER A 34 3.47 -5.65 11.82
CA SER A 34 2.15 -5.36 11.25
C SER A 34 2.27 -4.74 9.85
N PRO A 35 1.37 -5.05 8.90
CA PRO A 35 1.34 -4.40 7.60
C PRO A 35 1.28 -2.87 7.71
N PRO A 36 1.86 -2.11 6.75
CA PRO A 36 1.68 -0.68 6.71
C PRO A 36 0.19 -0.33 6.64
N LYS A 37 -0.21 0.70 7.37
CA LYS A 37 -1.51 1.33 7.13
C LYS A 37 -1.38 2.14 5.85
N VAL A 38 -2.24 1.86 4.88
CA VAL A 38 -2.31 2.58 3.61
C VAL A 38 -3.68 3.20 3.48
N THR A 39 -3.71 4.45 3.02
CA THR A 39 -4.93 5.18 2.73
C THR A 39 -4.84 5.69 1.31
N VAL A 40 -5.86 5.37 0.52
CA VAL A 40 -6.04 5.86 -0.85
C VAL A 40 -7.25 6.79 -0.87
N THR A 41 -7.09 7.92 -1.55
CA THR A 41 -8.19 8.81 -1.96
C THR A 41 -8.05 9.13 -3.44
N ARG A 42 -8.98 9.89 -4.02
CA ARG A 42 -8.82 10.41 -5.39
C ARG A 42 -7.64 11.33 -5.63
N ASP A 43 -7.12 11.93 -4.57
CA ASP A 43 -6.13 12.99 -4.65
C ASP A 43 -4.73 12.53 -4.24
N TYR A 44 -4.64 11.47 -3.43
CA TYR A 44 -3.36 10.97 -2.94
C TYR A 44 -3.42 9.52 -2.48
N ILE A 45 -2.24 8.92 -2.36
CA ILE A 45 -2.00 7.73 -1.57
C ILE A 45 -0.99 8.04 -0.46
N SER A 46 -1.25 7.54 0.73
CA SER A 46 -0.37 7.72 1.88
C SER A 46 -0.19 6.43 2.66
N THR A 47 0.92 6.32 3.37
CA THR A 47 1.16 5.25 4.32
C THR A 47 1.84 5.77 5.59
N ASN A 48 1.72 5.02 6.69
CA ASN A 48 2.50 5.27 7.90
C ASN A 48 3.97 4.76 7.78
N ARG A 49 4.34 4.19 6.62
CA ARG A 49 5.72 3.81 6.25
C ARG A 49 6.15 4.60 5.00
N ASN A 50 7.29 4.27 4.40
CA ASN A 50 7.79 4.92 3.18
C ASN A 50 7.43 4.09 1.93
N PHE A 51 7.08 4.73 0.81
CA PHE A 51 6.92 4.09 -0.49
C PHE A 51 8.29 3.82 -1.15
N VAL A 52 8.99 2.76 -0.74
CA VAL A 52 10.34 2.46 -1.24
C VAL A 52 10.35 2.15 -2.74
N ASN A 53 9.38 1.36 -3.21
CA ASN A 53 9.31 0.82 -4.56
C ASN A 53 8.18 1.45 -5.38
N GLY A 54 7.75 2.66 -5.02
CA GLY A 54 6.69 3.35 -5.73
C GLY A 54 5.31 2.72 -5.58
N VAL A 55 4.40 3.08 -6.50
CA VAL A 55 2.99 2.66 -6.51
C VAL A 55 2.54 2.46 -7.94
N THR A 56 1.85 1.36 -8.24
CA THR A 56 1.15 1.14 -9.52
C THR A 56 -0.35 1.21 -9.27
N ILE A 57 -1.06 1.94 -10.13
CA ILE A 57 -2.52 2.08 -10.11
C ILE A 57 -3.05 1.60 -11.45
N GLU A 58 -3.97 0.65 -11.41
CA GLU A 58 -4.57 0.03 -12.58
C GLU A 58 -6.07 0.30 -12.58
N GLU A 59 -6.60 0.86 -13.68
CA GLU A 59 -8.04 0.92 -13.94
C GLU A 59 -8.49 -0.45 -14.43
N ILE A 60 -9.45 -1.07 -13.72
CA ILE A 60 -9.87 -2.45 -14.00
C ILE A 60 -11.34 -2.56 -14.38
N GLN A 61 -11.63 -3.36 -15.40
CA GLN A 61 -12.98 -3.82 -15.69
C GLN A 61 -13.25 -5.11 -14.90
N VAL A 62 -14.22 -5.08 -14.00
CA VAL A 62 -14.55 -6.24 -13.16
C VAL A 62 -15.42 -7.23 -13.94
N ASP A 63 -14.94 -8.47 -14.06
CA ASP A 63 -15.67 -9.57 -14.68
C ASP A 63 -16.47 -10.35 -13.64
N SER A 64 -15.92 -10.52 -12.43
CA SER A 64 -16.63 -11.13 -11.29
C SER A 64 -16.11 -10.66 -9.94
N VAL A 65 -17.01 -10.63 -8.96
CA VAL A 65 -16.76 -10.26 -7.56
C VAL A 65 -16.80 -11.53 -6.71
N GLY A 66 -15.88 -11.64 -5.74
CA GLY A 66 -15.83 -12.76 -4.80
C GLY A 66 -16.77 -12.60 -3.61
N GLU A 67 -16.79 -13.59 -2.71
CA GLU A 67 -17.63 -13.58 -1.50
C GLU A 67 -17.33 -12.41 -0.55
N ASN A 68 -16.09 -11.91 -0.57
CA ASN A 68 -15.65 -10.79 0.25
C ASN A 68 -15.92 -9.41 -0.38
N GLU A 69 -16.81 -9.35 -1.38
CA GLU A 69 -17.26 -8.14 -2.07
C GLU A 69 -16.18 -7.36 -2.85
N TYR A 70 -15.02 -7.98 -3.10
CA TYR A 70 -13.98 -7.40 -3.95
C TYR A 70 -13.77 -8.21 -5.25
N PRO A 71 -13.21 -7.60 -6.31
CA PRO A 71 -12.98 -8.26 -7.60
C PRO A 71 -12.07 -9.49 -7.50
N VAL A 72 -12.50 -10.61 -8.10
CA VAL A 72 -11.70 -11.85 -8.21
C VAL A 72 -11.31 -12.19 -9.64
N LYS A 73 -12.01 -11.63 -10.62
CA LYS A 73 -11.66 -11.72 -12.04
C LYS A 73 -11.89 -10.36 -12.68
N TYR A 74 -10.89 -9.88 -13.39
CA TYR A 74 -10.95 -8.56 -14.01
C TYR A 74 -9.95 -8.43 -15.16
N THR A 75 -10.16 -7.41 -15.97
CA THR A 75 -9.27 -6.99 -17.04
C THR A 75 -8.68 -5.63 -16.69
N VAL A 76 -7.36 -5.51 -16.64
CA VAL A 76 -6.68 -4.20 -16.57
C VAL A 76 -6.89 -3.51 -17.91
N LEU A 77 -7.42 -2.28 -17.88
CA LEU A 77 -7.67 -1.47 -19.07
C LEU A 77 -6.56 -0.45 -19.32
N TYR A 78 -6.00 0.07 -18.23
CA TYR A 78 -4.99 1.11 -18.21
C TYR A 78 -4.24 1.01 -16.89
N SER A 79 -2.95 1.32 -16.90
CA SER A 79 -2.14 1.36 -15.69
C SER A 79 -1.21 2.56 -15.70
N THR A 80 -0.94 3.08 -14.52
CA THR A 80 0.11 4.07 -14.30
C THR A 80 0.98 3.66 -13.13
N SER A 81 2.28 3.85 -13.25
CA SER A 81 3.23 3.54 -12.19
C SER A 81 3.97 4.80 -11.76
N CYS A 82 4.19 4.94 -10.45
CA CYS A 82 4.93 6.03 -9.84
C CYS A 82 6.28 5.49 -9.40
N ASN A 83 7.35 6.00 -9.99
CA ASN A 83 8.72 5.61 -9.69
C ASN A 83 9.40 6.69 -8.85
N ILE A 84 10.02 6.31 -7.73
CA ILE A 84 10.72 7.26 -6.87
C ILE A 84 12.03 7.67 -7.52
N LEU A 85 12.24 8.98 -7.68
CA LEU A 85 13.42 9.50 -8.37
C LEU A 85 14.66 9.44 -7.46
N PRO A 86 15.80 8.97 -7.97
CA PRO A 86 17.05 8.93 -7.20
C PRO A 86 17.59 10.35 -6.95
N SER A 87 18.08 10.58 -5.73
CA SER A 87 18.76 11.83 -5.37
C SER A 87 20.24 11.74 -5.74
N LYS A 88 20.76 12.75 -6.47
CA LYS A 88 22.11 12.72 -7.07
C LYS A 88 23.27 12.64 -6.06
N ASN A 89 23.08 13.07 -4.81
CA ASN A 89 24.17 13.21 -3.82
C ASN A 89 23.78 12.81 -2.38
N LYS A 90 22.60 12.23 -2.16
CA LYS A 90 22.11 11.85 -0.83
C LYS A 90 21.22 10.61 -0.96
N PRO A 91 21.14 9.75 0.08
CA PRO A 91 20.14 8.69 0.12
C PRO A 91 18.75 9.25 -0.20
N THR A 92 18.07 8.63 -1.16
CA THR A 92 16.69 8.99 -1.48
C THR A 92 15.82 8.62 -0.29
N ILE A 93 15.16 9.62 0.31
CA ILE A 93 14.15 9.38 1.34
C ILE A 93 12.83 9.21 0.60
N PRO A 94 12.26 7.99 0.52
CA PRO A 94 11.02 7.79 -0.19
C PRO A 94 9.87 8.48 0.57
N PRO A 95 8.86 9.00 -0.14
CA PRO A 95 7.78 9.73 0.48
C PRO A 95 6.85 8.79 1.28
N VAL A 96 6.19 9.35 2.29
CA VAL A 96 5.06 8.71 3.00
C VAL A 96 3.71 9.04 2.34
N LYS A 97 3.69 10.05 1.45
CA LYS A 97 2.50 10.53 0.73
C LYS A 97 2.88 10.90 -0.70
N ILE A 98 2.10 10.42 -1.65
CA ILE A 98 2.21 10.74 -3.07
C ILE A 98 0.90 11.43 -3.45
N GLU A 99 0.98 12.67 -3.92
CA GLU A 99 -0.18 13.45 -4.36
C GLU A 99 -0.32 13.34 -5.87
N PHE A 100 -1.52 13.02 -6.32
CA PHE A 100 -1.78 12.70 -7.72
C PHE A 100 -1.92 13.92 -8.61
N TYR A 101 -2.09 15.11 -8.02
CA TYR A 101 -2.37 16.35 -8.72
C TYR A 101 -1.20 17.33 -8.75
N LYS A 102 -0.08 17.01 -8.07
CA LYS A 102 1.08 17.91 -8.00
C LYS A 102 2.39 17.14 -8.15
N PRO A 103 3.43 17.77 -8.70
CA PRO A 103 4.73 17.12 -8.86
C PRO A 103 5.42 16.87 -7.52
N GLY A 104 6.30 15.88 -7.51
CA GLY A 104 7.08 15.50 -6.34
C GLY A 104 8.44 14.92 -6.70
N LYS A 105 9.09 14.25 -5.73
CA LYS A 105 10.36 13.52 -5.96
C LYS A 105 10.10 12.12 -6.54
N TYR A 106 9.25 12.07 -7.55
CA TYR A 106 8.80 10.86 -8.23
C TYR A 106 8.33 11.24 -9.64
N SER A 107 8.34 10.28 -10.55
CA SER A 107 7.79 10.42 -11.90
C SER A 107 6.79 9.31 -12.19
N TRP A 108 5.87 9.59 -13.09
CA TRP A 108 4.80 8.67 -13.49
C TRP A 108 5.00 8.18 -14.91
N ASP A 109 4.80 6.89 -15.13
CA ASP A 109 4.68 6.27 -16.45
C ASP A 109 3.29 5.69 -16.64
N GLU A 110 2.85 5.53 -17.89
CA GLU A 110 1.58 4.88 -18.22
C GLU A 110 1.76 3.70 -19.18
N ASP A 111 0.88 2.71 -19.06
CA ASP A 111 0.81 1.54 -19.91
C ASP A 111 -0.67 1.20 -20.18
N THR A 112 -0.98 0.94 -21.45
CA THR A 112 -2.33 0.66 -21.98
C THR A 112 -2.53 -0.82 -22.34
N VAL A 113 -1.54 -1.68 -22.03
CA VAL A 113 -1.66 -3.11 -22.27
C VAL A 113 -2.79 -3.68 -21.45
N LYS A 114 -3.74 -4.29 -22.15
CA LYS A 114 -4.85 -5.00 -21.52
C LYS A 114 -4.40 -6.39 -21.10
N VAL A 115 -4.58 -6.71 -19.83
CA VAL A 115 -4.24 -8.01 -19.25
C VAL A 115 -5.37 -8.49 -18.37
N ARG A 116 -5.79 -9.72 -18.58
CA ARG A 116 -6.80 -10.42 -17.78
C ARG A 116 -6.13 -11.11 -16.60
N TYR A 117 -6.75 -10.98 -15.43
CA TYR A 117 -6.29 -11.59 -14.19
C TYR A 117 -7.40 -12.37 -13.49
N ILE A 118 -6.98 -13.43 -12.80
CA ILE A 118 -7.75 -14.05 -11.73
C ILE A 118 -6.97 -13.87 -10.43
N HIS A 119 -7.64 -13.41 -9.38
CA HIS A 119 -7.13 -13.41 -8.02
C HIS A 119 -7.41 -14.73 -7.33
N ASN A 120 -6.34 -15.34 -6.82
CA ASN A 120 -6.38 -16.53 -6.00
C ASN A 120 -5.73 -16.19 -4.65
N GLY A 121 -6.56 -15.88 -3.66
CA GLY A 121 -6.12 -15.43 -2.33
C GLY A 121 -5.27 -14.16 -2.41
N PHE A 122 -4.02 -14.25 -1.95
CA PHE A 122 -3.06 -13.14 -1.90
C PHE A 122 -2.27 -12.94 -3.20
N SER A 123 -2.59 -13.67 -4.26
CA SER A 123 -1.87 -13.58 -5.53
C SER A 123 -2.83 -13.38 -6.68
N ARG A 124 -2.31 -12.80 -7.77
CA ARG A 124 -3.02 -12.73 -9.04
C ARG A 124 -2.26 -13.49 -10.11
N GLN A 125 -3.00 -14.20 -10.95
CA GLN A 125 -2.46 -14.93 -12.09
C GLN A 125 -2.96 -14.29 -13.38
N SER A 126 -2.04 -13.97 -14.29
CA SER A 126 -2.40 -13.52 -15.62
C SER A 126 -2.97 -14.69 -16.42
N LEU A 127 -4.12 -14.46 -17.06
CA LEU A 127 -4.72 -15.41 -18.01
C LEU A 127 -4.15 -15.25 -19.42
N ASP A 128 -3.43 -14.17 -19.67
CA ASP A 128 -2.83 -13.88 -20.96
C ASP A 128 -1.35 -14.29 -20.93
N THR A 129 -0.86 -14.82 -22.05
CA THR A 129 0.57 -15.06 -22.19
C THR A 129 1.25 -13.69 -22.29
N MET A 130 1.80 -13.19 -21.18
CA MET A 130 2.50 -11.91 -21.19
C MET A 130 3.61 -11.96 -22.23
N ASN A 131 3.47 -11.16 -23.28
CA ASN A 131 4.47 -11.06 -24.33
C ASN A 131 5.77 -10.57 -23.68
N LYS A 132 6.93 -11.16 -24.03
CA LYS A 132 8.27 -10.76 -23.56
C LYS A 132 8.68 -9.33 -23.95
N ARG A 133 7.74 -8.46 -24.33
CA ARG A 133 7.96 -7.07 -24.73
C ARG A 133 6.96 -6.11 -24.10
N TRP A 134 6.18 -6.57 -23.11
CA TRP A 134 5.17 -5.74 -22.44
C TRP A 134 5.73 -4.42 -21.90
N TRP A 135 6.99 -4.42 -21.43
CA TRP A 135 7.69 -3.21 -20.95
C TRP A 135 7.95 -2.15 -22.03
N LEU A 136 7.85 -2.47 -23.33
CA LEU A 136 8.01 -1.50 -24.42
C LEU A 136 6.79 -0.60 -24.60
N ASN A 137 5.66 -0.95 -23.97
CA ASN A 137 4.42 -0.16 -24.02
C ASN A 137 4.31 0.84 -22.87
N LYS A 138 5.40 1.09 -22.14
CA LYS A 138 5.48 2.18 -21.20
C LYS A 138 5.68 3.49 -21.97
N PHE A 139 4.70 4.37 -21.89
CA PHE A 139 4.71 5.65 -22.58
C PHE A 139 4.77 6.79 -21.56
N GLY A 140 5.54 7.82 -21.92
CA GLY A 140 5.55 9.09 -21.20
C GLY A 140 6.27 9.06 -19.85
N GLU A 141 6.95 10.16 -19.54
CA GLU A 141 7.33 10.48 -18.17
C GLU A 141 6.50 11.71 -17.76
N HIS A 142 5.64 11.55 -16.76
CA HIS A 142 4.74 12.58 -16.28
C HIS A 142 5.16 13.02 -14.88
N ALA A 143 5.15 14.33 -14.65
CA ALA A 143 5.43 14.88 -13.33
C ALA A 143 4.27 14.65 -12.35
N VAL A 144 3.07 14.40 -12.86
CA VAL A 144 1.81 14.28 -12.13
C VAL A 144 1.09 13.01 -12.60
N CYS A 145 0.27 12.41 -11.73
CA CYS A 145 -0.46 11.17 -12.08
C CYS A 145 -1.37 11.40 -13.30
N PRO A 146 -1.15 10.64 -14.40
CA PRO A 146 -1.97 10.77 -15.61
C PRO A 146 -3.37 10.19 -15.42
N LEU A 147 -3.52 9.17 -14.56
CA LEU A 147 -4.81 8.56 -14.23
C LEU A 147 -5.73 9.55 -13.50
N LYS A 148 -6.99 9.65 -13.96
CA LYS A 148 -8.05 10.38 -13.27
C LYS A 148 -9.12 9.41 -12.80
N PHE A 149 -9.33 9.39 -11.48
CA PHE A 149 -10.33 8.55 -10.85
C PHE A 149 -11.75 8.95 -11.27
N LYS A 150 -12.52 7.95 -11.69
CA LYS A 150 -13.92 8.01 -12.14
C LYS A 150 -14.84 7.38 -11.11
N GLN A 151 -16.10 7.84 -11.10
CA GLN A 151 -17.18 7.18 -10.37
C GLN A 151 -17.52 5.83 -11.00
N GLU A 152 -18.09 4.94 -10.19
CA GLU A 152 -18.52 3.59 -10.56
C GLU A 152 -17.40 2.76 -11.20
N GLN A 153 -16.15 3.05 -10.82
CA GLN A 153 -14.97 2.45 -11.40
C GLN A 153 -14.10 1.82 -10.32
N TRP A 154 -13.64 0.60 -10.60
CA TRP A 154 -12.70 -0.12 -9.76
C TRP A 154 -11.26 0.15 -10.20
N TYR A 155 -10.37 0.16 -9.22
CA TYR A 155 -8.94 0.27 -9.39
C TYR A 155 -8.24 -0.80 -8.56
N PHE A 156 -7.18 -1.38 -9.11
CA PHE A 156 -6.26 -2.22 -8.36
C PHE A 156 -4.95 -1.46 -8.18
N ILE A 157 -4.49 -1.38 -6.93
CA ILE A 157 -3.30 -0.64 -6.56
C ILE A 157 -2.29 -1.63 -6.03
N THR A 158 -1.08 -1.58 -6.54
CA THR A 158 0.06 -2.33 -6.01
C THR A 158 1.04 -1.36 -5.39
N ILE A 159 1.47 -1.66 -4.17
CA ILE A 159 2.58 -0.96 -3.53
C ILE A 159 3.73 -1.95 -3.43
N GLY A 160 4.97 -1.52 -3.60
CA GLY A 160 6.09 -2.45 -3.48
C GLY A 160 6.52 -2.74 -2.03
N ASP A 161 5.57 -2.78 -1.09
CA ASP A 161 5.79 -3.35 0.26
C ASP A 161 5.32 -4.81 0.25
N PRO A 162 6.19 -5.79 0.54
CA PRO A 162 5.87 -7.21 0.42
C PRO A 162 4.74 -7.67 1.33
N ARG A 163 4.39 -6.90 2.37
CA ARG A 163 3.31 -7.24 3.30
C ARG A 163 1.92 -6.98 2.73
N ILE A 164 1.81 -6.15 1.69
CA ILE A 164 0.56 -5.85 1.00
C ILE A 164 0.67 -6.34 -0.43
N THR A 165 -0.22 -7.24 -0.81
CA THR A 165 -0.23 -7.81 -2.17
C THR A 165 -0.95 -6.91 -3.16
N GLY A 166 -1.86 -6.09 -2.65
CA GLY A 166 -2.51 -5.03 -3.39
C GLY A 166 -3.68 -4.44 -2.60
N LEU A 167 -4.32 -3.45 -3.18
CA LEU A 167 -5.51 -2.82 -2.63
C LEU A 167 -6.52 -2.64 -3.76
N PHE A 168 -7.77 -3.00 -3.53
CA PHE A 168 -8.85 -2.55 -4.39
C PHE A 168 -9.38 -1.23 -3.90
N PHE A 169 -9.59 -0.30 -4.83
CA PHE A 169 -10.19 1.00 -4.57
C PHE A 169 -11.40 1.19 -5.49
N TYR A 170 -12.53 1.56 -4.92
CA TYR A 170 -13.77 1.77 -5.64
C TYR A 170 -14.41 3.10 -5.24
N ILE A 171 -14.90 3.82 -6.23
CA ILE A 171 -15.67 5.04 -6.02
C ILE A 171 -17.10 4.75 -6.45
N ASP A 172 -18.06 4.88 -5.53
CA ASP A 172 -19.46 4.68 -5.86
C ASP A 172 -20.06 5.89 -6.60
N LYS A 173 -21.30 5.73 -7.06
CA LYS A 173 -22.10 6.78 -7.69
C LYS A 173 -22.30 8.04 -6.82
N ASN A 174 -22.21 7.91 -5.50
CA ASN A 174 -22.39 9.00 -4.53
C ASN A 174 -21.06 9.67 -4.15
N ASN A 175 -19.98 9.38 -4.87
CA ASN A 175 -18.63 9.83 -4.55
C ASN A 175 -18.03 9.25 -3.25
N LYS A 176 -18.60 8.20 -2.69
CA LYS A 176 -18.03 7.52 -1.54
C LYS A 176 -16.91 6.59 -1.99
N GLU A 177 -15.80 6.67 -1.28
CA GLU A 177 -14.58 5.90 -1.53
C GLU A 177 -14.56 4.65 -0.65
N TYR A 178 -14.25 3.51 -1.26
CA TYR A 178 -14.14 2.22 -0.62
C TYR A 178 -12.76 1.64 -0.90
N GLN A 179 -12.09 1.12 0.12
CA GLN A 179 -10.79 0.47 -0.02
C GLN A 179 -10.82 -0.92 0.62
N TYR A 180 -10.23 -1.88 -0.07
CA TYR A 180 -10.10 -3.27 0.38
C TYR A 180 -8.62 -3.66 0.29
N CYS A 181 -7.95 -3.71 1.44
CA CYS A 181 -6.53 -4.04 1.52
C CYS A 181 -6.33 -5.56 1.52
N LEU A 182 -5.45 -6.07 0.65
CA LEU A 182 -5.06 -7.47 0.61
C LEU A 182 -3.71 -7.65 1.30
N GLU A 183 -3.75 -8.01 2.57
CA GLU A 183 -2.54 -8.35 3.34
C GLU A 183 -1.98 -9.70 2.86
N SER A 184 -0.67 -9.78 2.68
CA SER A 184 0.02 -10.99 2.18
C SER A 184 0.11 -12.14 3.18
N GLY A 185 -0.09 -11.86 4.47
CA GLY A 185 0.22 -12.78 5.57
C GLY A 185 1.72 -13.07 5.77
N VAL A 186 2.64 -12.46 4.99
CA VAL A 186 4.08 -12.66 5.18
C VAL A 186 4.65 -11.69 6.21
N SER A 187 5.50 -12.20 7.10
CA SER A 187 6.32 -11.38 8.00
C SER A 187 7.47 -10.73 7.21
N PRO A 188 7.85 -9.47 7.48
CA PRO A 188 9.09 -8.92 6.95
C PRO A 188 10.28 -9.80 7.39
N ILE A 189 11.16 -10.13 6.44
CA ILE A 189 12.43 -10.86 6.64
C ILE A 189 13.50 -9.88 7.13
#